data_AF-U4TV28-F1
#
_entry.id   AF-U4TV28-F1
#
_cell.length_a   1.000
_cell.length_b   1.000
_cell.length_c   1.000
_cell.angle_alpha   90.00
_cell.angle_beta   90.00
_cell.angle_gamma   90.00
#
_symmetry.space_group_name_H-M   'P 1'
#
loop_
_entity.id
_entity.type
_entity.pdbx_description
1 polymer ?
#
loop_
_entity_poly.entity_id
_entity_poly.type
_entity_poly.pdbx_seq_one_letter_code
_entity_poly.pdbx_strand_id
1 'polypeptide(L)' 'MLRAYSSIHIDFMFKTREANGLIIFNGGKKNDFVAVELVSGHINYVVNVGDGTVTLRDTL' A
#
# COMPACT_ATOMS: atom_id res chain seq x y z
N MET A 1 1.07 -10.24 -22.34
CA MET A 1 -0.20 -9.64 -21.88
C MET A 1 -0.44 -10.13 -20.47
N LEU A 2 -0.41 -9.26 -19.46
CA LEU A 2 -0.61 -9.66 -18.07
C LEU A 2 -2.08 -10.06 -17.91
N ARG A 3 -2.33 -11.35 -17.74
CA ARG A 3 -3.67 -11.88 -17.48
C ARG A 3 -3.87 -11.97 -15.96
N ALA A 4 -4.96 -11.35 -15.52
CA ALA A 4 -5.64 -11.54 -14.23
C ALA A 4 -4.86 -11.24 -12.95
N TYR A 5 -4.88 -9.97 -12.54
CA TYR A 5 -5.28 -9.55 -11.18
C TYR A 5 -6.08 -8.26 -11.34
N SER A 6 -7.39 -8.37 -11.58
CA SER A 6 -8.28 -7.20 -11.78
C SER A 6 -8.65 -6.49 -10.48
N SER A 7 -8.29 -7.06 -9.34
CA SER A 7 -8.59 -6.55 -8.01
C SER A 7 -7.49 -6.94 -7.03
N ILE A 8 -7.13 -6.01 -6.13
CA ILE A 8 -6.24 -6.25 -5.01
C ILE A 8 -7.11 -6.35 -3.75
N HIS A 9 -6.92 -7.40 -2.95
CA HIS A 9 -7.57 -7.56 -1.66
C HIS A 9 -6.48 -7.85 -0.61
N ILE A 10 -6.45 -7.04 0.45
CA ILE A 10 -5.44 -7.09 1.49
C ILE A 10 -6.17 -7.04 2.83
N ASP A 11 -6.22 -8.19 3.51
CA ASP A 11 -6.68 -8.31 4.89
C ASP A 11 -5.48 -8.63 5.78
N PHE A 12 -5.31 -7.86 6.86
CA PHE A 12 -4.22 -8.08 7.81
C PHE A 12 -4.60 -7.57 9.19
N MET A 13 -3.89 -8.09 10.20
CA MET A 13 -3.92 -7.59 11.56
C MET A 13 -2.49 -7.35 12.01
N PHE A 14 -2.24 -6.24 12.68
CA PHE A 14 -0.92 -5.91 13.22
C PHE A 14 -1.04 -5.24 14.58
N LYS A 15 0.05 -5.29 15.35
CA LYS A 15 0.21 -4.55 16.61
C LYS A 15 1.65 -4.09 16.70
N THR A 16 1.87 -2.81 16.94
CA THR A 16 3.20 -2.21 17.08
C THR A 16 3.15 -1.10 18.12
N ARG A 17 4.33 -0.70 18.62
CA ARG A 17 4.52 0.53 19.40
C ARG A 17 5.07 1.69 18.56
N GLU A 18 5.56 1.37 17.36
CA GLU A 18 6.13 2.35 16.44
C GLU A 18 5.02 3.13 15.74
N ALA A 19 5.15 4.46 15.66
CA ALA A 19 4.19 5.31 14.95
C ALA A 19 4.41 5.34 13.43
N ASN A 20 5.56 4.85 12.96
CA ASN A 20 5.92 4.84 11.55
C ASN A 20 6.51 3.49 11.14
N GLY A 21 6.18 3.01 9.95
CA GLY A 21 6.79 1.81 9.40
C GLY A 21 6.12 1.31 8.13
N LEU A 22 6.90 0.63 7.29
CA LEU A 22 6.38 -0.09 6.13
C LEU A 22 5.79 -1.42 6.59
N ILE A 23 4.52 -1.67 6.27
CA ILE A 23 3.81 -2.90 6.66
C ILE A 23 3.84 -3.90 5.49
N ILE A 24 3.45 -3.46 4.29
CA ILE A 24 3.40 -4.29 3.09
C ILE A 24 4.04 -3.51 1.94
N PHE A 25 4.84 -4.19 1.12
CA PHE A 25 5.34 -3.67 -0.14
C PHE A 25 5.37 -4.76 -1.20
N ASN A 26 4.80 -4.48 -2.36
CA ASN A 26 4.91 -5.33 -3.54
C ASN A 26 5.24 -4.46 -4.75
N GLY A 27 6.45 -4.63 -5.29
CA GLY A 27 6.91 -3.95 -6.49
C GLY A 27 6.54 -4.73 -7.76
N GLY A 28 6.00 -4.03 -8.74
CA GLY A 28 5.68 -4.53 -10.07
C GLY A 28 6.79 -4.24 -11.08
N LYS A 29 6.39 -4.11 -12.35
CA LYS A 29 7.32 -3.70 -13.42
C LYS A 29 7.47 -2.18 -13.41
N LYS A 30 8.64 -1.69 -13.82
CA LYS A 30 8.94 -0.24 -13.86
C LYS A 30 8.71 0.38 -12.48
N ASN A 31 7.78 1.34 -12.39
CA ASN A 31 7.47 2.10 -11.18
C ASN A 31 6.14 1.67 -10.56
N ASP A 32 5.57 0.55 -10.99
CA ASP A 32 4.31 0.05 -10.44
C ASP A 32 4.58 -0.54 -9.05
N PHE A 33 3.74 -0.22 -8.07
CA PHE A 33 3.82 -0.83 -6.75
C PHE A 33 2.49 -0.69 -5.99
N VAL A 34 2.36 -1.50 -4.95
CA VAL A 34 1.39 -1.31 -3.88
C VAL A 34 2.10 -1.38 -2.54
N ALA A 35 1.73 -0.48 -1.63
CA ALA A 35 2.27 -0.43 -0.29
C ALA A 35 1.17 -0.11 0.74
N VAL A 36 1.35 -0.65 1.94
CA VAL A 36 0.64 -0.23 3.15
C VAL A 36 1.70 0.22 4.14
N GLU A 37 1.56 1.44 4.63
CA GLU A 37 2.49 2.05 5.57
C GLU A 37 1.72 2.65 6.76
N LEU A 38 2.37 2.62 7.91
CA LEU A 38 1.95 3.36 9.09
C LEU A 38 2.73 4.68 9.07
N VAL A 39 2.03 5.82 9.12
CA VAL A 39 2.63 7.15 9.17
C VAL A 39 1.95 7.96 10.26
N SER A 40 2.71 8.30 11.30
CA SER A 40 2.21 9.02 12.48
C SER A 40 0.98 8.37 13.13
N GLY A 41 0.93 7.03 13.14
CA GLY A 41 -0.20 6.28 13.69
C GLY A 41 -1.37 6.02 12.72
N HIS A 42 -1.30 6.55 11.49
CA HIS A 42 -2.34 6.40 10.47
C HIS A 42 -1.94 5.40 9.41
N ILE A 43 -2.91 4.65 8.90
CA ILE A 43 -2.69 3.76 7.75
C ILE A 43 -2.76 4.58 6.47
N ASN A 44 -1.69 4.51 5.67
CA ASN A 44 -1.71 4.92 4.28
C ASN A 44 -1.68 3.68 3.36
N TYR A 45 -2.57 3.66 2.38
CA TYR A 45 -2.49 2.80 1.22
C TYR A 45 -1.92 3.60 0.04
N VAL A 46 -0.76 3.18 -0.45
CA VAL A 46 -0.02 3.88 -1.51
C VAL A 46 0.11 2.98 -2.73
N VAL A 47 -0.26 3.47 -3.90
CA VAL A 47 -0.28 2.67 -5.12
C VAL A 47 0.19 3.48 -6.32
N ASN A 48 0.93 2.83 -7.21
CA ASN A 48 1.24 3.31 -8.54
C ASN A 48 1.01 2.17 -9.54
N VAL A 49 0.23 2.44 -10.60
CA VAL A 49 -0.09 1.47 -11.66
C VAL A 49 0.25 1.99 -13.06
N GLY A 50 1.19 2.94 -13.14
CA GLY A 50 1.69 3.52 -14.38
C GLY A 50 1.34 5.00 -14.59
N ASP A 51 0.32 5.51 -13.90
CA ASP A 51 -0.22 6.87 -14.06
C ASP A 51 0.16 7.83 -12.91
N GLY A 52 1.15 7.44 -12.10
CA GLY A 52 1.59 8.20 -10.94
C GLY A 52 1.13 7.60 -9.61
N THR A 53 1.63 8.17 -8.53
CA THR A 53 1.41 7.65 -7.17
C THR A 53 0.17 8.27 -6.55
N VAL A 54 -0.71 7.43 -6.00
CA VAL A 54 -1.88 7.82 -5.23
C VAL A 54 -1.73 7.33 -3.81
N THR A 55 -2.08 8.17 -2.84
CA THR A 55 -2.11 7.83 -1.41
C THR A 55 -3.53 8.02 -0.88
N LEU A 56 -4.08 6.96 -0.29
CA LEU A 56 -5.31 6.99 0.51
C LEU A 56 -4.91 6.86 1.98
N ARG A 57 -5.30 7.83 2.81
CA ARG A 57 -5.07 7.82 4.26
C ARG A 57 -6.38 7.56 4.98
N ASP A 58 -6.34 6.82 6.07
CA ASP A 58 -7.49 6.67 6.96
C ASP A 58 -7.97 8.03 7.54
N THR A 59 -9.23 8.08 7.93
CA THR A 59 -9.88 9.33 8.41
C THR A 59 -10.08 9.37 9.91
N LEU A 60 -9.59 8.36 10.65
CA LEU A 60 -9.69 8.29 12.10
C LEU A 60 -8.71 9.23 12.78
#